data_AF-A0A847I4I4-F1
#
_entry.id   AF-A0A847I4I4-F1
#
_cell.length_a   1.000
_cell.length_b   1.000
_cell.length_c   1.000
_cell.angle_alpha   90.00
_cell.angle_beta   90.00
_cell.angle_gamma   90.00
#
_symmetry.space_group_name_H-M   'P 1'
#
loop_
_entity.id
_entity.type
_entity.pdbx_description
1 polymer ?
#
loop_
_entity_poly.entity_id
_entity_poly.type
_entity_poly.pdbx_seq_one_letter_code
_entity_poly.pdbx_strand_id
1 'polypeptide(L)' 'MAAEPPSGNFPPKPQSRPSPSPAPHALTAEDVLRDYASDAHSGLSAAQVQELRNRFGPNELARAVGVPW' A
#
# COMPACT_ATOMS: atom_id res chain seq x y z
N MET A 1 -22.44 27.56 -46.04
CA MET A 1 -22.14 26.14 -45.72
C MET A 1 -21.11 26.15 -44.60
N ALA A 2 -21.50 25.82 -43.38
CA ALA A 2 -20.59 25.70 -42.24
C ALA A 2 -20.76 24.28 -41.66
N ALA A 3 -19.66 23.54 -41.54
CA ALA A 3 -19.64 22.19 -40.99
C ALA A 3 -19.32 22.25 -39.48
N GLU A 4 -20.19 21.69 -38.65
CA GLU A 4 -19.95 21.47 -37.23
C GLU A 4 -18.84 20.42 -37.02
N PRO A 5 -17.96 20.58 -36.02
CA PRO A 5 -17.03 19.53 -35.64
C PRO A 5 -17.79 18.39 -34.94
N PRO A 6 -17.43 17.12 -35.18
CA PRO A 6 -18.07 16.00 -34.50
C PRO A 6 -17.75 16.08 -33.00
N SER A 7 -18.82 16.14 -32.20
CA SER A 7 -18.78 16.03 -30.75
C SER A 7 -18.20 14.66 -30.38
N GLY A 8 -16.90 14.62 -30.12
CA GLY A 8 -16.18 13.43 -29.71
C GLY A 8 -16.72 12.97 -28.36
N ASN A 9 -17.45 11.85 -28.37
CA ASN A 9 -17.86 11.13 -27.17
C ASN A 9 -16.62 10.46 -26.57
N PHE A 10 -15.76 11.23 -25.90
CA PHE A 10 -14.65 10.68 -25.14
C PHE A 10 -15.24 10.00 -23.90
N PRO A 11 -14.93 8.71 -23.64
CA PRO A 11 -15.29 8.12 -22.37
C PRO A 11 -14.66 8.95 -21.24
N PRO A 12 -15.33 9.11 -20.10
CA PRO A 12 -14.77 9.85 -18.97
C PRO A 12 -13.39 9.25 -18.65
N LYS A 13 -12.39 10.12 -18.49
CA LYS A 13 -11.03 9.73 -18.11
C LYS A 13 -11.10 8.71 -16.98
N PRO A 14 -10.33 7.61 -17.02
CA PRO A 14 -10.30 6.64 -15.93
C PRO A 14 -10.01 7.42 -14.66
N GLN A 15 -10.93 7.32 -13.70
CA GLN A 15 -10.82 7.97 -12.40
C GLN A 15 -9.41 7.69 -11.87
N SER A 16 -8.66 8.76 -11.60
CA SER A 16 -7.32 8.67 -11.03
C SER A 16 -7.41 7.77 -9.81
N ARG A 17 -6.86 6.55 -9.91
CA ARG A 17 -6.62 5.74 -8.72
C ARG A 17 -5.82 6.63 -7.78
N PRO A 18 -6.14 6.68 -6.47
CA PRO A 18 -5.29 7.37 -5.52
C PRO A 18 -3.87 6.83 -5.76
N SER A 19 -2.95 7.73 -6.09
CA SER A 19 -1.56 7.37 -6.30
C SER A 19 -1.12 6.51 -5.12
N PRO A 20 -0.56 5.31 -5.34
CA PRO A 20 -0.10 4.51 -4.23
C PRO A 20 0.87 5.36 -3.43
N SER A 21 0.68 5.42 -2.11
CA SER A 21 1.66 6.03 -1.23
C SER A 21 3.04 5.51 -1.61
N PRO A 22 4.08 6.36 -1.64
CA PRO A 22 5.42 5.92 -1.98
C PRO A 22 5.80 4.71 -1.14
N ALA A 23 6.50 3.75 -1.75
CA ALA A 23 6.97 2.59 -1.02
C ALA A 23 7.87 3.03 0.15
N PRO A 24 7.93 2.29 1.28
CA PRO A 24 8.65 2.73 2.48
C PRO A 24 10.12 3.08 2.26
N HIS A 25 10.79 2.46 1.29
CA HIS A 25 12.19 2.76 0.95
C HIS A 25 12.39 4.10 0.23
N ALA A 26 11.32 4.75 -0.21
CA ALA A 26 11.33 6.08 -0.81
C ALA A 26 10.96 7.20 0.20
N LEU A 27 10.70 6.84 1.45
CA LEU A 27 10.35 7.76 2.53
C LEU A 27 11.57 8.10 3.39
N THR A 28 11.49 9.21 4.12
CA THR A 28 12.45 9.52 5.19
C THR A 28 12.25 8.58 6.38
N ALA A 29 13.25 8.46 7.24
CA ALA A 29 13.15 7.63 8.44
C ALA A 29 12.00 8.11 9.35
N GLU A 30 11.86 9.43 9.51
CA GLU A 30 10.80 10.06 10.30
C GLU A 30 9.40 9.76 9.73
N ASP A 31 9.25 9.81 8.41
CA ASP A 31 7.97 9.49 7.75
C ASP A 31 7.61 8.01 7.94
N VAL A 32 8.58 7.09 7.83
CA VAL A 32 8.35 5.66 8.09
C VAL A 32 7.94 5.43 9.55
N LEU A 33 8.64 6.03 10.51
CA LEU A 33 8.30 5.87 11.94
C LEU A 33 6.89 6.40 12.25
N ARG A 34 6.51 7.52 11.63
CA ARG A 34 5.15 8.07 11.75
C ARG A 34 4.10 7.15 11.12
N ASP A 35 4.33 6.69 9.90
CA ASP A 35 3.38 5.87 9.15
C ASP A 35 3.15 4.50 9.81
N TYR A 36 4.20 3.93 10.42
CA TYR A 36 4.14 2.66 11.14
C TYR A 36 3.89 2.82 12.65
N ALA A 37 3.70 4.04 13.14
CA ALA A 37 3.49 4.38 14.55
C ALA A 37 4.50 3.68 15.49
N SER A 38 5.78 3.69 15.11
CA SER A 38 6.88 3.06 15.83
C SER A 38 7.82 4.11 16.42
N ASP A 39 8.37 3.83 17.60
CA ASP A 39 9.41 4.66 18.19
C ASP A 39 10.81 4.26 17.70
N ALA A 40 11.70 5.23 17.51
CA ALA A 40 13.04 5.00 16.99
C ALA A 40 13.97 4.26 17.99
N HIS A 41 13.71 4.40 19.29
CA HIS A 41 14.61 3.91 20.34
C HIS A 41 14.05 2.67 21.04
N SER A 42 12.74 2.66 21.27
CA SER A 42 12.02 1.62 22.02
C SER A 42 11.19 0.70 21.11
N GLY A 43 11.04 1.05 19.83
CA GLY A 43 10.30 0.25 18.86
C GLY A 43 8.80 0.22 19.15
N LEU A 44 8.19 -0.96 19.01
CA LEU A 44 6.77 -1.20 19.28
C LEU A 44 6.57 -1.76 20.68
N SER A 45 5.49 -1.35 21.34
CA SER A 45 5.05 -1.99 22.58
C SER A 45 4.59 -3.43 22.34
N ALA A 46 4.64 -4.27 23.39
CA ALA A 46 4.17 -5.65 23.31
C ALA A 46 2.69 -5.75 22.86
N ALA A 47 1.84 -4.80 23.27
CA ALA A 47 0.45 -4.73 22.85
C ALA A 47 0.31 -4.45 21.34
N GLN A 48 1.10 -3.52 20.80
CA GLN A 48 1.13 -3.23 19.35
C GLN A 48 1.64 -4.43 18.56
N VAL A 49 2.67 -5.11 19.04
CA VAL A 49 3.19 -6.33 18.39
C VAL A 49 2.10 -7.41 18.31
N GLN A 50 1.35 -7.63 19.40
CA GLN A 50 0.27 -8.61 19.42
C GLN A 50 -0.86 -8.22 18.46
N GLU A 51 -1.25 -6.95 18.42
CA GLU A 51 -2.27 -6.44 17.51
C GLU A 51 -1.85 -6.63 16.04
N LEU A 52 -0.63 -6.24 15.68
CA LEU A 52 -0.11 -6.41 14.33
C LEU A 52 0.00 -7.88 13.93
N ARG A 53 0.42 -8.75 14.85
CA ARG A 53 0.47 -10.19 14.61
C ARG A 53 -0.91 -10.79 14.38
N ASN A 54 -1.93 -10.34 15.12
CA ASN A 54 -3.31 -10.77 14.91
C ASN A 54 -3.85 -10.26 13.57
N ARG A 55 -3.48 -9.04 13.17
CA ARG A 55 -3.97 -8.40 11.94
C ARG A 55 -3.35 -8.97 10.67
N PHE A 56 -2.03 -9.20 10.66
CA PHE A 56 -1.29 -9.58 9.46
C PHE A 56 -0.88 -11.05 9.43
N GLY A 57 -0.96 -11.75 10.57
CA GLY A 57 -0.51 -13.12 10.70
C GLY A 57 1.00 -13.26 10.95
N PRO A 58 1.51 -14.49 11.00
CA PRO A 58 2.94 -14.75 11.15
C PRO A 58 3.70 -14.31 9.88
N ASN A 59 4.91 -13.77 10.06
CA ASN A 59 5.82 -13.44 8.96
C ASN A 59 6.53 -14.70 8.46
N GLU A 60 5.76 -15.62 7.91
CA GLU A 60 6.24 -16.90 7.39
C GLU A 60 5.62 -17.13 6.01
N LEU A 61 6.41 -17.70 5.11
CA LEU A 61 5.87 -18.15 3.83
C LEU A 61 4.91 -19.31 4.11
N ALA A 62 3.70 -19.21 3.57
CA ALA A 62 2.76 -20.32 3.61
C ALA A 62 3.45 -21.55 2.99
N ARG A 63 3.54 -22.65 3.74
CA ARG A 63 4.05 -23.91 3.18
C ARG A 63 3.15 -24.28 2.02
N ALA A 64 3.69 -24.24 0.81
CA ALA A 64 2.97 -24.68 -0.37
C ALA A 64 2.58 -26.15 -0.16
N VAL A 65 1.27 -26.41 -0.07
CA VAL A 65 0.74 -27.77 -0.04
C VAL A 65 1.00 -28.36 -1.44
N GLY A 66 2.09 -29.11 -1.59
CA GLY A 66 2.33 -29.92 -2.79
C GLY A 66 3.43 -29.48 -3.75
N VAL A 67 4.54 -28.90 -3.29
CA VAL A 67 5.79 -28.93 -4.08
C VAL A 67 6.54 -30.22 -3.72
N PRO A 68 6.47 -31.28 -4.54
CA PRO A 68 7.35 -32.43 -4.38
C PRO A 68 8.78 -31.97 -4.69
N TRP A 69 9.65 -32.05 -3.69
CA TRP A 69 11.11 -31.98 -3.85
C TRP A 69 11.66 -33.37 -4.13
#